data_AF-A0A968NSN6-F1
#
_entry.id   AF-A0A968NSN6-F1
#
_cell.length_a   1.000
_cell.length_b   1.000
_cell.length_c   1.000
_cell.angle_alpha   90.00
_cell.angle_beta   90.00
_cell.angle_gamma   90.00
#
_symmetry.space_group_name_H-M   'P 1'
#
loop_
_entity.id
_entity.type
_entity.pdbx_description
1 polymer ?
#
loop_
_entity_poly.entity_id
_entity_poly.type
_entity_poly.pdbx_seq_one_letter_code
_entity_poly.pdbx_strand_id
1 'polypeptide(L)'
;MEFNSEKELQDYCLAVLRSKGIQPKGEVWCNGLRADIVIDRAVIELKKTLTRDAIFQAVGQGERYQKRLRKDELWIVGQMPKDDQSARSALHTARELAKEGIRVSFVDRDVYWQAIEPDDNYPIFRPQLPQLPRLSLGWMERYRVAIAVAFIILTLLVWDTKTRPVRAPIDLAPAPTIQL
;
A
#
# COMPACT_ATOMS: atom_id res chain seq x y z
N MET A 1 -6.19 -6.65 -26.22
CA MET A 1 -6.03 -5.92 -24.95
C MET A 1 -4.58 -5.52 -24.81
N GLU A 2 -4.29 -4.24 -24.58
CA GLU A 2 -2.93 -3.73 -24.42
C GLU A 2 -2.84 -2.89 -23.14
N PHE A 3 -1.79 -3.10 -22.33
CA PHE A 3 -1.55 -2.35 -21.10
C PHE A 3 -0.31 -1.47 -21.29
N ASN A 4 -0.43 -0.18 -21.00
CA ASN A 4 0.67 0.77 -21.15
C ASN A 4 1.61 0.74 -19.94
N SER A 5 1.11 0.37 -18.76
CA SER A 5 1.87 0.28 -17.52
C SER A 5 1.59 -1.00 -16.73
N GLU A 6 2.51 -1.39 -15.83
CA GLU A 6 2.26 -2.49 -14.89
C GLU A 6 1.12 -2.18 -13.92
N LYS A 7 0.90 -0.89 -13.60
CA LYS A 7 -0.21 -0.46 -12.77
C LYS A 7 -1.57 -0.71 -13.42
N GLU A 8 -1.70 -0.43 -14.73
CA GLU A 8 -2.91 -0.75 -15.49
C GLU A 8 -3.19 -2.26 -15.52
N LEU A 9 -2.15 -3.07 -15.73
CA LEU A 9 -2.26 -4.52 -15.66
C LEU A 9 -2.69 -4.98 -14.25
N GLN A 10 -2.12 -4.38 -13.20
CA GLN A 10 -2.49 -4.68 -11.82
C GLN A 10 -3.95 -4.35 -11.54
N ASP A 11 -4.42 -3.18 -11.95
CA ASP A 11 -5.81 -2.75 -11.77
C ASP A 11 -6.77 -3.67 -12.50
N TYR A 12 -6.43 -4.08 -13.72
CA TYR A 12 -7.18 -5.06 -14.48
C TYR A 12 -7.25 -6.42 -13.77
N CYS A 13 -6.11 -6.98 -13.36
CA CYS A 13 -6.07 -8.26 -12.65
C CYS A 13 -6.87 -8.20 -11.33
N LEU A 14 -6.78 -7.10 -10.58
CA LEU A 14 -7.60 -6.89 -9.38
C LEU A 14 -9.09 -6.89 -9.70
N ALA A 15 -9.51 -6.23 -10.79
CA ALA A 15 -10.90 -6.22 -11.23
C ALA A 15 -11.38 -7.63 -11.63
N VAL A 16 -10.59 -8.40 -12.39
CA VAL A 16 -10.90 -9.79 -12.76
C VAL A 16 -11.06 -10.68 -11.53
N LEU A 17 -10.15 -10.57 -10.57
CA LEU A 17 -10.22 -11.38 -9.35
C LEU A 17 -11.49 -11.04 -8.55
N ARG A 18 -11.80 -9.75 -8.41
CA ARG A 18 -13.01 -9.28 -7.70
C ARG A 18 -14.30 -9.69 -8.39
N SER A 19 -14.36 -9.65 -9.72
CA SER A 19 -15.56 -10.07 -10.47
C SER A 19 -15.85 -11.57 -10.30
N LYS A 20 -14.83 -12.35 -9.95
CA LYS A 20 -14.94 -13.78 -9.60
C LYS A 20 -15.19 -14.03 -8.11
N GLY A 21 -15.48 -12.99 -7.33
CA GLY A 21 -15.73 -13.10 -5.88
C GLY A 21 -14.48 -13.32 -5.02
N ILE A 22 -13.27 -13.19 -5.59
CA ILE A 22 -12.02 -13.28 -4.85
C ILE A 22 -11.75 -11.92 -4.19
N GLN A 23 -11.18 -11.93 -2.97
CA GLN A 23 -10.79 -10.72 -2.25
C GLN A 23 -9.28 -10.47 -2.36
N PRO A 24 -8.78 -9.88 -3.47
CA PRO A 24 -7.35 -9.62 -3.62
C PRO A 24 -6.91 -8.40 -2.81
N LYS A 25 -5.68 -8.46 -2.30
CA LYS A 25 -4.95 -7.32 -1.73
C LYS A 25 -3.85 -6.92 -2.70
N GLY A 26 -3.83 -5.65 -3.13
CA GLY A 26 -2.74 -5.09 -3.92
C GLY A 26 -1.61 -4.58 -3.03
N GLU A 27 -0.39 -4.56 -3.57
CA GLU A 27 0.81 -3.93 -2.98
C GLU A 27 1.06 -4.30 -1.50
N VAL A 28 1.15 -5.61 -1.22
CA VAL A 28 1.35 -6.10 0.14
C VAL A 28 2.82 -6.04 0.52
N TRP A 29 3.14 -5.23 1.53
CA TRP A 29 4.49 -5.09 2.06
C TRP A 29 4.84 -6.18 3.07
N CYS A 30 6.04 -6.75 2.93
CA CYS A 30 6.59 -7.74 3.86
C CYS A 30 8.12 -7.54 4.01
N ASN A 31 8.56 -7.06 5.17
CA ASN A 31 9.97 -6.86 5.53
C ASN A 31 10.78 -6.07 4.47
N GLY A 32 10.22 -4.94 4.01
CA GLY A 32 10.86 -4.05 3.03
C GLY A 32 10.71 -4.49 1.57
N LEU A 33 10.03 -5.61 1.31
CA LEU A 33 9.65 -6.05 -0.03
C LEU A 33 8.16 -5.82 -0.29
N ARG A 34 7.76 -5.72 -1.56
CA ARG A 34 6.36 -5.51 -1.98
C ARG A 34 5.94 -6.61 -2.96
N ALA A 35 4.89 -7.36 -2.60
CA ALA A 35 4.21 -8.26 -3.53
C ALA A 35 3.10 -7.49 -4.28
N ASP A 36 2.97 -7.72 -5.58
CA ASP A 36 2.02 -6.95 -6.41
C ASP A 36 0.57 -7.26 -6.06
N ILE A 37 0.17 -8.53 -6.04
CA ILE A 37 -1.17 -8.95 -5.62
C ILE A 37 -1.05 -10.20 -4.74
N VAL A 38 -1.84 -10.25 -3.68
CA VAL A 38 -1.96 -11.40 -2.78
C VAL A 38 -3.42 -11.80 -2.66
N ILE A 39 -3.70 -13.08 -2.86
CA ILE A 39 -4.99 -13.70 -2.58
C ILE A 39 -4.83 -14.74 -1.46
N ASP A 40 -5.89 -15.45 -1.12
CA ASP A 40 -5.88 -16.41 0.00
C ASP A 40 -4.77 -17.46 -0.14
N ARG A 41 -4.71 -18.13 -1.30
CA ARG A 41 -3.76 -19.23 -1.55
C ARG A 41 -2.49 -18.84 -2.29
N ALA A 42 -2.47 -17.70 -2.99
CA ALA A 42 -1.40 -17.37 -3.91
C ALA A 42 -0.81 -15.96 -3.71
N VAL A 43 0.47 -15.83 -4.05
CA VAL A 43 1.06 -14.55 -4.46
C VAL A 43 1.02 -14.47 -5.99
N ILE A 44 0.63 -13.32 -6.51
CA ILE A 44 0.61 -13.04 -7.94
C ILE A 44 1.64 -11.94 -8.22
N GLU A 45 2.65 -12.28 -9.00
CA GLU A 45 3.68 -11.36 -9.49
C GLU A 45 3.33 -10.90 -10.91
N LEU A 46 3.42 -9.60 -11.15
CA LEU A 46 3.05 -9.01 -12.43
C LEU A 46 4.28 -8.60 -13.22
N LYS A 47 4.21 -8.78 -14.54
CA LYS A 47 5.15 -8.19 -15.50
C LYS A 47 4.36 -7.71 -16.70
N LYS A 48 4.69 -6.52 -17.21
CA LYS A 48 4.01 -5.98 -18.40
C LYS A 48 4.05 -6.98 -19.57
N THR A 49 5.22 -7.54 -19.84
CA THR A 49 5.42 -8.56 -20.89
C THR A 49 6.20 -9.74 -20.31
N LEU A 50 5.70 -10.96 -20.52
CA LEU A 50 6.32 -12.19 -20.04
C LEU A 50 7.29 -12.76 -21.07
N THR A 51 8.47 -12.15 -21.20
CA THR A 51 9.61 -12.81 -21.85
C THR A 51 10.15 -13.92 -20.95
N ARG A 52 10.98 -14.82 -21.50
CA ARG A 52 11.66 -15.87 -20.71
C ARG A 52 12.37 -15.28 -19.48
N ASP A 53 13.14 -14.21 -19.67
CA ASP A 53 13.91 -13.59 -18.59
C ASP A 53 13.02 -12.90 -17.58
N ALA A 54 11.96 -12.22 -18.03
CA ALA A 54 10.98 -11.60 -17.14
C ALA A 54 10.26 -12.63 -16.27
N ILE A 55 9.95 -13.81 -16.84
CA ILE A 55 9.38 -14.94 -16.09
C ILE A 55 10.36 -15.40 -15.00
N PHE A 56 11.63 -15.65 -15.31
CA PHE A 56 12.60 -16.10 -14.30
C PHE A 56 12.84 -15.05 -13.21
N GLN A 57 12.88 -13.77 -13.56
CA GLN A 57 12.95 -12.69 -12.57
C GLN A 57 11.71 -12.69 -11.67
N ALA A 58 10.52 -12.86 -12.25
CA ALA A 58 9.27 -12.95 -11.51
C ALA A 58 9.22 -14.18 -10.60
N VAL A 59 9.73 -15.34 -11.02
CA VAL A 59 9.87 -16.53 -10.16
C VAL A 59 10.73 -16.21 -8.94
N GLY A 60 11.93 -15.65 -9.15
CA GLY A 60 12.85 -15.35 -8.06
C GLY A 60 12.31 -14.35 -7.03
N GLN A 61 11.50 -13.37 -7.47
CA GLN A 61 10.82 -12.42 -6.58
C GLN A 61 9.59 -13.06 -5.92
N GLY A 62 8.76 -13.74 -6.71
CA GLY A 62 7.52 -14.37 -6.29
C GLY A 62 7.74 -15.45 -5.23
N GLU A 63 8.72 -16.33 -5.38
CA GLU A 63 9.03 -17.35 -4.37
C GLU A 63 9.41 -16.75 -3.02
N ARG A 64 10.15 -15.64 -3.05
CA ARG A 64 10.54 -14.91 -1.84
C ARG A 64 9.30 -14.42 -1.11
N TYR A 65 8.30 -13.93 -1.83
CA TYR A 65 7.04 -13.45 -1.25
C TYR A 65 6.17 -14.61 -0.78
N GLN A 66 6.03 -15.65 -1.60
CA GLN A 66 5.26 -16.85 -1.29
C GLN A 66 5.70 -17.47 0.04
N LYS A 67 7.01 -17.70 0.21
CA LYS A 67 7.57 -18.26 1.45
C LYS A 67 7.32 -17.36 2.67
N ARG A 68 7.49 -16.04 2.51
CA ARG A 68 7.32 -15.06 3.61
C ARG A 68 5.86 -14.88 4.03
N LEU A 69 4.96 -14.84 3.07
CA LEU A 69 3.52 -14.68 3.28
C LEU A 69 2.80 -16.02 3.53
N ARG A 70 3.54 -17.14 3.56
CA ARG A 70 3.05 -18.51 3.75
C ARG A 70 1.91 -18.84 2.80
N LYS A 71 2.14 -18.60 1.51
CA LYS A 71 1.19 -18.90 0.43
C LYS A 71 1.55 -20.23 -0.20
N ASP A 72 0.53 -20.95 -0.63
CA ASP A 72 0.69 -22.28 -1.23
C ASP A 72 1.12 -22.18 -2.69
N GLU A 73 0.74 -21.10 -3.37
CA GLU A 73 0.87 -20.96 -4.82
C GLU A 73 1.62 -19.68 -5.22
N LEU A 74 2.32 -19.76 -6.35
CA LEU A 74 2.91 -18.62 -7.05
C LEU A 74 2.32 -18.52 -8.45
N TRP A 75 1.71 -17.39 -8.75
CA TRP A 75 1.18 -17.06 -10.06
C TRP A 75 2.01 -15.92 -10.67
N ILE A 76 2.33 -16.03 -11.94
CA ILE A 76 3.04 -15.01 -12.72
C ILE A 76 2.11 -14.61 -13.86
N VAL A 77 1.77 -13.33 -13.93
CA VAL A 77 0.78 -12.83 -14.88
C VAL A 77 1.33 -11.66 -15.67
N GLY A 78 1.09 -11.65 -16.98
CA GLY A 78 1.54 -10.59 -17.86
C GLY A 78 1.18 -10.86 -19.32
N GLN A 79 1.50 -9.93 -20.21
CA GLN A 79 1.15 -10.07 -21.63
C GLN A 79 2.14 -10.97 -22.36
N MET A 80 1.65 -11.70 -23.36
CA MET A 80 2.51 -12.43 -24.30
C MET A 80 3.43 -11.44 -25.04
N PRO A 81 4.72 -11.78 -25.25
CA PRO A 81 5.57 -11.04 -26.18
C PRO A 81 4.95 -10.97 -27.59
N LYS A 82 5.12 -9.84 -28.27
CA LYS A 82 4.58 -9.65 -29.63
C LYS A 82 5.41 -10.36 -30.70
N ASP A 83 6.68 -10.67 -30.42
CA ASP A 83 7.56 -11.37 -31.35
C ASP A 83 7.45 -12.90 -31.18
N ASP A 84 7.38 -13.62 -32.31
CA ASP A 84 7.14 -15.06 -32.33
C ASP A 84 8.23 -15.89 -31.62
N GLN A 85 9.48 -15.42 -31.64
CA GLN A 85 10.58 -16.13 -31.00
C GLN A 85 10.46 -16.04 -29.47
N SER A 86 10.27 -14.84 -28.91
CA SER A 86 10.10 -14.67 -27.47
C SER A 86 8.78 -15.26 -26.98
N ALA A 87 7.70 -15.17 -27.77
CA ALA A 87 6.42 -15.80 -27.44
C ALA A 87 6.55 -17.32 -27.30
N ARG A 88 7.22 -17.98 -28.27
CA ARG A 88 7.50 -19.43 -28.18
C ARG A 88 8.39 -19.78 -26.99
N SER A 89 9.42 -18.97 -26.73
CA SER A 89 10.31 -19.18 -25.58
C SER A 89 9.57 -19.03 -24.26
N ALA A 90 8.75 -17.99 -24.11
CA ALA A 90 7.93 -17.75 -22.93
C ALA A 90 6.91 -18.86 -22.68
N LEU A 91 6.21 -19.31 -23.74
CA LEU A 91 5.27 -20.44 -23.66
C LEU A 91 5.95 -21.73 -23.24
N HIS A 92 7.14 -22.02 -23.79
CA HIS A 92 7.92 -23.18 -23.38
C HIS A 92 8.30 -23.08 -21.91
N THR A 93 8.85 -21.94 -21.46
CA THR A 93 9.19 -21.71 -20.06
C THR A 93 7.98 -21.84 -19.13
N ALA A 94 6.83 -21.29 -19.52
CA ALA A 94 5.58 -21.42 -18.77
C ALA A 94 5.16 -22.90 -18.58
N ARG A 95 5.31 -23.73 -19.63
CA ARG A 95 5.00 -25.17 -19.56
C ARG A 95 5.95 -25.93 -18.66
N GLU A 96 7.24 -25.61 -18.67
CA GLU A 96 8.21 -26.24 -17.77
C GLU A 96 7.93 -25.86 -16.31
N LEU A 97 7.71 -24.58 -16.02
CA LEU A 97 7.39 -24.10 -14.67
C LEU A 97 6.07 -24.64 -14.12
N ALA A 98 5.09 -24.92 -15.00
CA ALA A 98 3.84 -25.55 -14.60
C ALA A 98 4.06 -26.95 -14.00
N LYS A 99 5.09 -27.69 -14.44
CA LYS A 99 5.45 -29.01 -13.85
C LYS A 99 5.97 -28.87 -12.42
N GLU A 100 6.50 -27.70 -12.08
CA GLU A 100 6.99 -27.34 -10.75
C GLU A 100 5.90 -26.68 -9.87
N GLY A 101 4.66 -26.61 -10.37
CA GLY A 101 3.53 -26.02 -9.64
C GLY A 101 3.48 -24.48 -9.69
N ILE A 102 4.32 -23.83 -10.50
CA ILE A 102 4.26 -22.39 -10.72
C ILE A 102 3.33 -22.10 -11.89
N ARG A 103 2.31 -21.28 -11.65
CA ARG A 103 1.34 -20.92 -12.69
C ARG A 103 1.82 -19.69 -13.44
N VAL A 104 2.02 -19.81 -14.75
CA VAL A 104 2.28 -18.65 -15.63
C VAL A 104 1.07 -18.45 -16.54
N SER A 105 0.45 -17.28 -16.48
CA SER A 105 -0.75 -16.95 -17.25
C SER A 105 -0.50 -15.72 -18.12
N PHE A 106 -0.84 -15.85 -19.40
CA PHE A 106 -0.82 -14.74 -20.35
C PHE A 106 -2.20 -14.09 -20.40
N VAL A 107 -2.33 -12.86 -19.88
CA VAL A 107 -3.63 -12.18 -19.73
C VAL A 107 -4.41 -12.07 -21.05
N ASP A 108 -3.69 -11.92 -22.16
CA ASP A 108 -4.25 -11.79 -23.50
C ASP A 108 -4.63 -13.14 -24.16
N ARG A 109 -4.34 -14.29 -23.53
CA ARG A 109 -4.60 -15.63 -24.07
C ARG A 109 -5.39 -16.56 -23.15
N ASP A 110 -5.25 -16.37 -21.84
CA ASP A 110 -5.85 -17.24 -20.83
C ASP A 110 -7.29 -16.79 -20.53
N VAL A 111 -8.24 -17.69 -20.81
CA VAL A 111 -9.70 -17.48 -20.65
C VAL A 111 -10.05 -17.03 -19.23
N TYR A 112 -9.29 -17.46 -18.22
CA TYR A 112 -9.49 -17.01 -16.84
C TYR A 112 -9.44 -15.48 -16.74
N TRP A 113 -8.49 -14.86 -17.44
CA TRP A 113 -8.25 -13.42 -17.42
C TRP A 113 -9.10 -12.66 -18.42
N GLN A 114 -9.54 -13.28 -19.52
CA GLN A 114 -10.39 -12.63 -20.54
C GLN A 114 -11.87 -12.52 -20.14
N ALA A 115 -12.28 -13.02 -18.97
CA ALA A 115 -13.67 -13.12 -18.53
C ALA A 115 -14.35 -11.76 -18.21
N ILE A 116 -13.66 -10.65 -18.42
CA ILE A 116 -14.25 -9.32 -18.42
C ILE A 116 -14.47 -8.96 -19.89
N GLU A 117 -15.73 -8.95 -20.33
CA GLU A 117 -16.04 -8.22 -21.56
C GLU A 117 -15.65 -6.76 -21.32
N PRO A 118 -14.83 -6.14 -22.20
CA PRO A 118 -14.52 -4.73 -22.09
C PRO A 118 -15.81 -3.95 -22.36
N ASP A 119 -16.62 -3.77 -21.32
CA ASP A 119 -17.68 -2.78 -21.33
C ASP A 119 -17.00 -1.41 -21.46
N ASP A 120 -17.40 -0.61 -22.45
CA ASP A 120 -16.92 0.76 -22.68
C ASP A 120 -17.06 1.65 -21.42
N ASN A 121 -17.81 1.15 -20.44
CA ASN A 121 -18.09 1.77 -19.17
C ASN A 121 -17.19 1.35 -18.01
N TYR A 122 -16.07 0.64 -18.21
CA TYR A 122 -15.17 0.32 -17.09
C TYR A 122 -14.80 1.60 -16.34
N PRO A 123 -15.36 1.85 -15.14
CA PRO A 123 -14.97 3.01 -14.39
C PRO A 123 -13.55 2.70 -13.96
N ILE A 124 -12.59 3.50 -14.42
CA ILE A 124 -11.25 3.57 -13.85
C ILE A 124 -11.45 3.44 -12.35
N PHE A 125 -11.00 2.32 -11.78
CA PHE A 125 -11.23 2.01 -10.37
C PHE A 125 -10.44 3.04 -9.59
N ARG A 126 -11.05 4.20 -9.33
CA ARG A 126 -10.54 5.15 -8.35
C ARG A 126 -10.49 4.32 -7.07
N PRO A 127 -9.31 4.09 -6.47
CA PRO A 127 -9.26 3.41 -5.20
C PRO A 127 -10.25 4.14 -4.31
N GLN A 128 -11.33 3.46 -3.93
CA GLN A 128 -12.14 3.91 -2.81
C GLN A 128 -11.17 3.86 -1.65
N LEU A 129 -10.53 5.01 -1.39
CA LEU A 129 -9.80 5.27 -0.16
C LEU A 129 -10.69 4.70 0.93
N PRO A 130 -10.17 3.83 1.82
CA PRO A 130 -10.96 3.31 2.92
C PRO A 130 -11.65 4.52 3.51
N GLN A 131 -12.99 4.53 3.48
CA GLN A 131 -13.75 5.63 4.06
C GLN A 131 -13.29 5.63 5.50
N LEU A 132 -12.41 6.58 5.85
CA LEU A 132 -11.95 6.73 7.22
C LEU A 132 -13.25 6.75 8.02
N PRO A 133 -13.38 5.89 9.05
CA PRO A 133 -14.60 5.84 9.84
C PRO A 133 -14.92 7.29 10.14
N ARG A 134 -16.10 7.75 9.68
CA ARG A 134 -16.49 9.16 9.81
C ARG A 134 -16.22 9.47 11.27
N LEU A 135 -15.16 10.22 11.54
CA LEU A 135 -14.85 10.68 12.88
C LEU A 135 -16.02 11.60 13.14
N SER A 136 -17.08 11.05 13.74
CA SER A 136 -18.25 11.82 14.03
C SER A 136 -17.76 12.85 15.02
N LEU A 137 -17.62 14.09 14.57
CA LEU A 137 -17.38 15.26 15.42
C LEU A 137 -18.47 15.41 16.50
N GLY A 138 -19.45 14.50 16.58
CA GLY A 138 -20.39 14.37 17.70
C GLY A 138 -19.71 14.25 19.07
N TRP A 139 -18.49 13.72 19.18
CA TRP A 139 -17.76 13.79 20.46
C TRP A 139 -17.29 15.21 20.76
N MET A 140 -16.82 15.97 19.76
CA MET A 140 -16.50 17.39 19.97
C MET A 140 -17.76 18.18 20.31
N GLU A 141 -18.92 17.93 19.65
CA GLU A 141 -20.19 18.59 19.99
C GLU A 141 -20.62 18.35 21.44
N ARG A 142 -20.55 17.11 21.94
CA ARG A 142 -20.88 16.79 23.34
C ARG A 142 -19.99 17.53 24.36
N TYR A 143 -18.76 17.87 23.98
CA TYR A 143 -17.80 18.50 24.88
C TYR A 143 -17.48 19.96 24.53
N ARG A 144 -18.21 20.63 23.61
CA ARG A 144 -17.96 22.03 23.23
C ARG A 144 -17.90 22.97 24.43
N VAL A 145 -18.82 22.78 25.39
CA VAL A 145 -18.87 23.60 26.61
C VAL A 145 -17.66 23.31 27.52
N ALA A 146 -17.32 22.03 27.72
CA ALA A 146 -16.18 21.65 28.56
C ALA A 146 -14.84 22.15 27.97
N ILE A 147 -14.67 22.06 26.65
CA ILE A 147 -13.49 22.55 25.95
C ILE A 147 -13.39 24.07 26.04
N ALA A 148 -14.50 24.80 25.86
CA ALA A 148 -14.52 26.25 26.01
C ALA A 148 -14.20 26.70 27.43
N VAL A 149 -14.76 26.03 28.44
CA VAL A 149 -14.46 26.31 29.85
C VAL A 149 -12.99 26.03 30.18
N ALA A 150 -12.43 24.91 29.71
CA ALA A 150 -11.02 24.60 29.90
C ALA A 150 -10.11 25.65 29.23
N PHE A 151 -10.48 26.13 28.04
CA PHE A 151 -9.73 27.18 27.35
C PHE A 151 -9.78 28.52 28.12
N ILE A 152 -10.95 28.90 28.65
CA ILE A 152 -11.09 30.10 29.48
C ILE A 152 -10.25 29.98 30.75
N ILE A 153 -10.32 28.86 31.47
CA ILE A 153 -9.52 28.62 32.68
C ILE A 153 -8.02 28.72 32.35
N LEU A 154 -7.58 28.11 31.25
CA LEU A 154 -6.19 28.17 30.82
C LEU A 154 -5.76 29.62 30.53
N THR A 155 -6.58 30.41 29.83
CA THR A 155 -6.27 31.81 29.56
C THR A 155 -6.20 32.67 30.83
N LEU A 156 -7.06 32.41 31.81
CA LEU A 156 -7.04 33.10 33.10
C LEU A 156 -5.80 32.74 33.93
N LEU A 157 -5.40 31.47 33.93
CA LEU A 157 -4.16 31.02 34.59
C LEU A 157 -2.92 31.65 33.95
N VAL A 158 -2.86 31.69 32.62
CA VAL A 158 -1.74 32.34 31.90
C VAL A 158 -1.72 33.85 32.20
N TRP A 159 -2.87 34.50 32.33
CA TRP A 159 -2.94 35.91 32.68
C TRP A 159 -2.42 36.18 34.11
N ASP A 160 -2.84 35.40 35.11
CA ASP A 160 -2.40 35.57 36.52
C ASP A 160 -0.87 35.45 36.68
N THR A 161 -0.22 34.61 35.87
CA THR A 161 1.25 34.46 35.94
C THR A 161 2.01 35.69 35.45
N LYS A 162 1.42 36.54 34.60
CA LYS A 162 2.07 37.75 34.08
C LYS A 162 1.93 38.97 34.97
N THR A 163 0.98 38.99 35.91
CA THR A 163 0.65 40.18 36.70
C THR A 163 1.25 40.19 38.10
N ARG A 164 2.04 39.18 38.48
CA ARG A 164 2.72 39.21 39.79
C ARG A 164 3.96 40.10 39.72
N PRO A 165 4.00 41.24 40.42
CA PRO A 165 5.21 42.06 40.47
C PRO A 165 6.32 41.27 41.18
N VAL A 166 7.44 41.11 40.49
CA VAL A 166 8.68 40.56 41.07
C VAL A 166 9.09 41.48 42.21
N ARG A 167 9.06 41.00 43.46
CA ARG A 167 9.61 41.75 44.59
C ARG A 167 11.08 42.04 44.29
N ALA A 168 11.44 43.32 44.28
CA ALA A 168 12.81 43.74 44.07
C ALA A 168 13.73 43.08 45.12
N PRO A 169 14.91 42.58 44.71
CA PRO A 169 15.88 42.03 45.64
C PRO A 169 16.36 43.14 46.61
N ILE A 170 16.45 42.77 47.89
CA ILE A 170 16.97 43.64 48.95
C ILE A 170 18.48 43.78 48.70
N ASP A 171 18.94 45.01 48.42
CA ASP A 171 20.36 45.33 48.30
C ASP A 171 21.08 45.04 49.62
N LEU A 172 21.86 43.97 49.65
CA LEU A 172 22.83 43.71 50.70
C LEU A 172 24.11 44.44 50.33
N ALA A 173 24.50 45.41 51.16
CA ALA A 173 25.71 46.22 50.99
C ALA A 173 26.98 45.34 50.89
N PRO A 174 27.96 45.73 50.05
CA PRO A 174 29.17 44.93 49.84
C PRO A 174 30.05 44.91 51.10
N ALA A 175 30.57 43.72 51.43
CA ALA A 175 31.53 43.52 52.51
C ALA A 175 32.92 44.11 52.15
N PRO A 176 33.67 44.65 53.13
CA PRO A 176 34.96 45.28 52.89
C PRO A 176 36.07 44.27 52.61
N THR A 177 36.86 44.55 51.56
CA THR A 177 38.03 43.76 51.15
C THR A 177 39.19 44.02 52.11
N ILE A 178 39.70 42.96 52.77
CA ILE A 178 40.96 43.01 53.53
C ILE A 178 42.10 42.67 52.56
N GLN A 179 43.05 43.59 52.39
CA GLN A 179 44.29 43.35 51.66
C GLN A 179 45.33 42.74 52.61
N LEU A 180 45.99 41.67 52.17
CA LEU A 180 47.18 41.08 52.77
C LEU A 180 48.36 41.28 51.82
#